data_AF-A0A8H6ZLI1-F1
#
_entry.id   AF-A0A8H6ZLI1-F1
#
_cell.length_a   1.000
_cell.length_b   1.000
_cell.length_c   1.000
_cell.angle_alpha   90.00
_cell.angle_beta   90.00
_cell.angle_gamma   90.00
#
_symmetry.space_group_name_H-M   'P 1'
#
loop_
_entity.id
_entity.type
_entity.pdbx_description
1 polymer ?
#
loop_
_entity_poly.entity_id
_entity_poly.type
_entity_poly.pdbx_seq_one_letter_code
_entity_poly.pdbx_strand_id
1 'polypeptide(L)'
;MLGKQGKRDQAKETIDARWKTAESSLMKNVLRSQSLSESELETARFLSSAIIRCWREELDTLGKTTQNALQAPKLLSKWENLLTLQNNEAVHLRAHPDSLDTWIRVYTFLRCAVQAASSAIPSTLASYFEGSERIRDVLARDHGNVFGIWEEGEAMLDDDESEMLGFAMYIEGSYFNHSCDPNVGKTRRGRAMEFRTTREIVAGEELNINYIDTKADWKSRRKELLSGWYFDCKCRRCIDEQASDITT
;
A
#
# COMPACT_ATOMS: atom_id res chain seq x y z
N MET A 1 16.75 1.33 30.65
CA MET A 1 15.54 1.63 29.84
C MET A 1 15.97 1.90 28.41
N LEU A 2 15.38 1.24 27.41
CA LEU A 2 15.73 1.48 26.00
C LEU A 2 15.22 2.86 25.55
N GLY A 3 16.07 3.62 24.84
CA GLY A 3 15.68 4.86 24.18
C GLY A 3 14.67 4.65 23.05
N LYS A 4 14.13 5.73 22.47
CA LYS A 4 13.13 5.65 21.38
C LYS A 4 13.58 4.76 20.21
N GLN A 5 14.87 4.80 19.84
CA GLN A 5 15.43 3.95 18.80
C GLN A 5 15.48 2.47 19.23
N GLY A 6 15.97 2.16 20.43
CA GLY A 6 16.00 0.79 20.95
C GLY A 6 14.61 0.14 21.08
N LYS A 7 13.57 0.93 21.39
CA LYS A 7 12.17 0.45 21.35
C LYS A 7 11.64 0.21 19.93
N ARG A 8 12.17 0.90 18.91
CA ARG A 8 11.81 0.66 17.50
C ARG A 8 12.45 -0.63 16.99
N ASP A 9 13.72 -0.82 17.32
CA ASP A 9 14.49 -1.99 16.86
C ASP A 9 13.95 -3.28 17.51
N GLN A 10 13.62 -3.26 18.81
CA GLN A 10 12.99 -4.40 19.50
C GLN A 10 11.60 -4.76 18.93
N ALA A 11 10.80 -3.76 18.57
CA ALA A 11 9.49 -4.00 17.95
C ALA A 11 9.64 -4.66 16.58
N LYS A 12 10.61 -4.21 15.78
CA LYS A 12 10.93 -4.81 14.47
C LYS A 12 11.40 -6.26 14.63
N GLU A 13 12.27 -6.53 15.59
CA GLU A 13 12.73 -7.90 15.89
C GLU A 13 11.58 -8.82 16.30
N THR A 14 10.60 -8.29 17.04
CA THR A 14 9.39 -9.03 17.42
C THR A 14 8.51 -9.33 16.21
N ILE A 15 8.33 -8.38 15.29
CA ILE A 15 7.58 -8.57 14.03
C ILE A 15 8.25 -9.65 13.16
N ASP A 16 9.57 -9.56 12.98
CA ASP A 16 10.35 -10.53 12.20
C ASP A 16 10.26 -11.94 12.79
N ALA A 17 10.33 -12.07 14.11
CA ALA A 17 10.20 -13.37 14.79
C ALA A 17 8.82 -13.99 14.59
N ARG A 18 7.76 -13.17 14.60
CA ARG A 18 6.37 -13.61 14.36
C ARG A 18 6.18 -14.14 12.93
N TRP A 19 6.72 -13.45 11.91
CA TRP A 19 6.70 -13.93 10.53
C TRP A 19 7.44 -15.26 10.37
N LYS A 20 8.67 -15.38 10.90
CA LYS A 20 9.45 -16.64 10.86
C LYS A 20 8.74 -17.79 11.55
N THR A 21 8.06 -17.51 12.67
CA THR A 21 7.25 -18.51 13.38
C THR A 21 6.09 -18.99 12.50
N ALA A 22 5.41 -18.08 11.80
CA ALA A 22 4.34 -18.43 10.88
C ALA A 22 4.84 -19.29 9.71
N GLU A 23 5.97 -18.93 9.10
CA GLU A 23 6.60 -19.70 8.01
C GLU A 23 6.92 -21.15 8.42
N SER A 24 7.53 -21.34 9.59
CA SER A 24 7.93 -22.66 10.09
C SER A 24 6.76 -23.52 10.59
N SER A 25 5.66 -22.89 11.01
CA SER A 25 4.50 -23.60 11.59
C SER A 25 3.48 -24.08 10.55
N LEU A 26 3.61 -23.67 9.28
CA LEU A 26 2.68 -23.98 8.19
C LEU A 26 2.42 -25.48 8.01
N MET A 27 3.46 -26.31 8.15
CA MET A 27 3.36 -27.76 7.97
C MET A 27 2.48 -28.46 9.01
N LYS A 28 2.16 -27.81 10.14
CA LYS A 28 1.36 -28.39 11.24
C LYS A 28 -0.13 -28.00 11.21
N ASN A 29 -0.52 -27.00 10.39
CA ASN A 29 -1.82 -26.32 10.51
C ASN A 29 -2.67 -26.29 9.23
N VAL A 30 -2.32 -27.02 8.17
CA VAL A 30 -3.09 -27.09 6.92
C VAL A 30 -4.56 -27.53 7.13
N LEU A 31 -4.84 -28.25 8.22
CA LEU A 31 -6.17 -28.79 8.54
C LEU A 31 -6.97 -27.99 9.60
N ARG A 32 -6.49 -26.80 10.00
CA ARG A 32 -7.12 -25.97 11.06
C ARG A 32 -7.29 -24.49 10.71
N SER A 33 -7.09 -24.08 9.45
CA SER A 33 -7.27 -22.67 9.09
C SER A 33 -8.70 -22.24 9.41
N GLN A 34 -8.83 -21.33 10.37
CA GLN A 34 -10.10 -20.70 10.72
C GLN A 34 -10.67 -20.00 9.48
N SER A 35 -12.00 -19.89 9.39
CA SER A 35 -12.63 -19.05 8.37
C SER A 35 -12.07 -17.64 8.49
N LEU A 36 -11.63 -17.07 7.37
CA LEU A 36 -11.29 -15.67 7.32
C LEU A 36 -12.56 -14.83 7.46
N SER A 37 -12.45 -13.62 8.04
CA SER A 37 -13.49 -12.61 7.94
C SER A 37 -13.62 -12.09 6.49
N GLU A 38 -14.70 -11.36 6.18
CA GLU A 38 -14.85 -10.71 4.86
C GLU A 38 -13.69 -9.77 4.55
N SER A 39 -13.25 -8.96 5.52
CA SER A 39 -12.09 -8.06 5.36
C SER A 39 -10.77 -8.82 5.13
N GLU A 40 -10.59 -9.97 5.78
CA GLU A 40 -9.43 -10.85 5.57
C GLU A 40 -9.50 -11.52 4.19
N LEU A 41 -10.68 -11.89 3.71
CA LEU A 41 -10.89 -12.44 2.36
C LEU A 41 -10.61 -11.40 1.28
N GLU A 42 -11.00 -10.15 1.49
CA GLU A 42 -10.67 -9.04 0.60
C GLU A 42 -9.16 -8.81 0.54
N THR A 43 -8.49 -8.82 1.70
CA THR A 43 -7.03 -8.74 1.79
C THR A 43 -6.37 -9.91 1.05
N ALA A 44 -6.87 -11.14 1.23
CA ALA A 44 -6.39 -12.32 0.54
C ALA A 44 -6.54 -12.19 -1.00
N ARG A 45 -7.67 -11.65 -1.47
CA ARG A 45 -7.93 -11.38 -2.90
C ARG A 45 -6.98 -10.32 -3.44
N PHE A 46 -6.77 -9.24 -2.71
CA PHE A 46 -5.84 -8.16 -3.07
C PHE A 46 -4.41 -8.69 -3.24
N LEU A 47 -3.91 -9.43 -2.25
CA LEU A 47 -2.57 -10.04 -2.28
C LEU A 47 -2.42 -11.05 -3.41
N SER A 48 -3.40 -11.92 -3.59
CA SER A 48 -3.38 -12.92 -4.67
C SER A 48 -3.30 -12.26 -6.04
N SER A 49 -4.10 -11.20 -6.26
CA SER A 49 -4.08 -10.41 -7.49
C SER A 49 -2.70 -9.78 -7.72
N ALA A 50 -2.10 -9.17 -6.69
CA ALA A 50 -0.78 -8.55 -6.79
C ALA A 50 0.31 -9.57 -7.15
N ILE A 51 0.35 -10.72 -6.47
CA ILE A 51 1.36 -11.77 -6.67
C ILE A 51 1.20 -12.43 -8.04
N ILE A 52 -0.03 -12.75 -8.47
CA ILE A 52 -0.30 -13.33 -9.78
C ILE A 52 0.10 -12.35 -10.90
N ARG A 53 -0.16 -11.05 -10.73
CA ARG A 53 0.28 -10.03 -11.70
C ARG A 53 1.80 -9.95 -11.79
N CYS A 54 2.49 -9.95 -10.65
CA CYS A 54 3.95 -9.98 -10.59
C CYS A 54 4.52 -11.19 -11.35
N TRP A 55 4.01 -12.40 -11.05
CA TRP A 55 4.39 -13.62 -11.76
C TRP A 55 4.20 -13.52 -13.28
N ARG A 56 3.04 -13.01 -13.72
CA ARG A 56 2.75 -12.86 -15.16
C ARG A 56 3.67 -11.87 -15.86
N GLU A 57 3.96 -10.73 -15.23
CA GLU A 57 4.82 -9.71 -15.81
C GLU A 57 6.28 -10.16 -15.91
N GLU A 58 6.76 -10.92 -14.93
CA GLU A 58 8.10 -11.52 -14.97
C GLU A 58 8.19 -12.61 -16.07
N LEU A 59 7.16 -13.45 -16.23
CA LEU A 59 7.10 -14.41 -17.33
C LEU A 59 7.12 -13.73 -18.71
N ASP A 60 6.33 -12.66 -18.89
CA ASP A 60 6.29 -11.90 -20.15
C ASP A 60 7.67 -11.27 -20.47
N THR A 61 8.39 -10.82 -19.44
CA THR A 61 9.72 -10.23 -19.59
C THR A 61 10.75 -11.28 -20.00
N LEU A 62 10.73 -12.46 -19.40
CA LEU A 62 11.58 -13.59 -19.77
C LEU A 62 11.31 -14.05 -21.21
N GLY A 63 10.04 -14.06 -21.65
CA GLY A 63 9.65 -14.38 -23.03
C GLY A 63 10.08 -13.36 -24.08
N LYS A 64 10.25 -12.08 -23.69
CA LYS A 64 10.74 -11.00 -24.59
C LYS A 64 12.26 -10.90 -24.65
N THR A 65 12.95 -11.28 -23.57
CA THR A 65 14.43 -11.21 -23.47
C THR A 65 15.11 -12.17 -24.44
N THR A 66 14.42 -13.22 -24.91
CA THR A 66 14.89 -14.11 -25.97
C THR A 66 14.77 -13.52 -27.38
N GLN A 67 14.07 -12.40 -27.59
CA GLN A 67 13.81 -11.86 -28.93
C GLN A 67 14.38 -10.46 -29.23
N ASN A 68 14.64 -9.58 -28.26
CA ASN A 68 15.24 -8.25 -28.56
C ASN A 68 15.90 -7.61 -27.33
N ALA A 69 17.23 -7.67 -27.24
CA ALA A 69 18.03 -7.18 -26.10
C ALA A 69 18.78 -5.85 -26.37
N LEU A 70 18.32 -5.02 -27.30
CA LEU A 70 19.01 -3.76 -27.63
C LEU A 70 18.02 -2.58 -27.62
N GLN A 71 18.30 -1.62 -26.72
CA GLN A 71 17.77 -0.25 -26.65
C GLN A 71 16.40 -0.01 -25.96
N ALA A 72 16.35 -0.24 -24.64
CA ALA A 72 15.46 0.53 -23.77
C ALA A 72 16.17 0.78 -22.42
N PRO A 73 15.97 1.94 -21.76
CA PRO A 73 16.34 2.08 -20.35
C PRO A 73 15.70 0.92 -19.59
N LYS A 74 16.43 0.29 -18.66
CA LYS A 74 15.85 -0.70 -17.75
C LYS A 74 14.75 -0.01 -16.93
N LEU A 75 13.52 -0.02 -17.44
CA LEU A 75 12.35 0.17 -16.61
C LEU A 75 12.42 -0.94 -15.59
N LEU A 76 12.62 -0.57 -14.32
CA LEU A 76 12.53 -1.49 -13.20
C LEU A 76 11.21 -2.25 -13.31
N SER A 77 11.20 -3.52 -12.93
CA SER A 77 9.95 -4.29 -12.91
C SER A 77 8.95 -3.58 -12.01
N LYS A 78 7.64 -3.76 -12.25
CA LYS A 78 6.64 -3.13 -11.36
C LYS A 78 6.81 -3.57 -9.91
N TRP A 79 7.31 -4.78 -9.69
CA TRP A 79 7.66 -5.25 -8.36
C TRP A 79 8.83 -4.46 -7.74
N GLU A 80 9.88 -4.19 -8.49
CA GLU A 80 10.97 -3.32 -8.03
C GLU A 80 10.45 -1.92 -7.67
N ASN A 81 9.56 -1.34 -8.50
CA ASN A 81 8.91 -0.05 -8.19
C ASN A 81 8.05 -0.13 -6.92
N LEU A 82 7.28 -1.21 -6.73
CA LEU A 82 6.55 -1.45 -5.49
C LEU A 82 7.50 -1.41 -4.29
N LEU A 83 8.66 -2.07 -4.37
CA LEU A 83 9.62 -2.10 -3.26
C LEU A 83 10.21 -0.73 -2.92
N THR A 84 10.19 0.24 -3.85
CA THR A 84 10.59 1.63 -3.59
C THR A 84 9.54 2.45 -2.83
N LEU A 85 8.27 2.01 -2.81
CA LEU A 85 7.22 2.71 -2.07
C LEU A 85 7.51 2.69 -0.56
N GLN A 86 6.98 3.69 0.13
CA GLN A 86 7.21 3.86 1.57
C GLN A 86 6.75 2.62 2.34
N ASN A 87 7.69 1.96 3.02
CA ASN A 87 7.41 0.85 3.92
C ASN A 87 6.95 1.39 5.27
N ASN A 88 5.70 1.15 5.59
CA ASN A 88 5.04 1.59 6.83
C ASN A 88 4.81 0.46 7.83
N GLU A 89 5.32 -0.76 7.63
CA GLU A 89 5.07 -1.91 8.51
C GLU A 89 5.31 -1.59 9.98
N ALA A 90 6.52 -1.11 10.33
CA ALA A 90 6.91 -0.91 11.72
C ALA A 90 6.19 0.26 12.41
N VAL A 91 5.68 1.24 11.65
CA VAL A 91 4.90 2.35 12.20
C VAL A 91 3.43 1.97 12.29
N HIS A 92 2.89 1.31 11.26
CA HIS A 92 1.53 0.82 11.21
C HIS A 92 1.26 -0.21 12.31
N LEU A 93 2.09 -1.25 12.44
CA LEU A 93 1.92 -2.30 13.46
C LEU A 93 2.18 -1.80 14.89
N ARG A 94 2.83 -0.65 15.05
CA ARG A 94 2.94 0.00 16.36
C ARG A 94 1.64 0.71 16.74
N ALA A 95 1.00 1.35 15.77
CA ALA A 95 -0.29 2.00 15.96
C ALA A 95 -1.44 0.98 16.06
N HIS A 96 -1.34 -0.14 15.34
CA HIS A 96 -2.35 -1.19 15.25
C HIS A 96 -1.70 -2.59 15.43
N PRO A 97 -1.34 -2.99 16.66
CA PRO A 97 -0.66 -4.26 16.90
C PRO A 97 -1.44 -5.49 16.44
N ASP A 98 -2.77 -5.45 16.54
CA ASP A 98 -3.65 -6.57 16.18
C ASP A 98 -3.62 -6.88 14.66
N SER A 99 -3.23 -5.90 13.83
CA SER A 99 -3.11 -6.09 12.38
C SER A 99 -2.11 -7.19 12.02
N LEU A 100 -1.07 -7.42 12.83
CA LEU A 100 -0.08 -8.47 12.55
C LEU A 100 -0.69 -9.87 12.58
N ASP A 101 -1.62 -10.11 13.50
CA ASP A 101 -2.29 -11.42 13.59
C ASP A 101 -3.18 -11.64 12.36
N THR A 102 -3.88 -10.61 11.91
CA THR A 102 -4.67 -10.59 10.67
C THR A 102 -3.78 -10.88 9.46
N TRP A 103 -2.64 -10.20 9.34
CA TRP A 103 -1.69 -10.38 8.24
C TRP A 103 -1.15 -11.83 8.19
N ILE A 104 -0.80 -12.38 9.35
CA ILE A 104 -0.31 -13.77 9.46
C ILE A 104 -1.42 -14.79 9.14
N ARG A 105 -2.67 -14.54 9.55
CA ARG A 105 -3.80 -15.42 9.20
C ARG A 105 -4.04 -15.44 7.69
N VAL A 106 -4.08 -14.28 7.05
CA VAL A 106 -4.24 -14.16 5.59
C VAL A 106 -3.07 -14.84 4.86
N TYR A 107 -1.83 -14.58 5.29
CA TYR A 107 -0.65 -15.27 4.75
C TYR A 107 -0.78 -16.80 4.84
N THR A 108 -1.12 -17.30 6.03
CA THR A 108 -1.24 -18.74 6.28
C THR A 108 -2.35 -19.35 5.43
N PHE A 109 -3.49 -18.68 5.33
CA PHE A 109 -4.60 -19.10 4.47
C PHE A 109 -4.17 -19.21 3.00
N LEU A 110 -3.53 -18.17 2.45
CA LEU A 110 -3.06 -18.17 1.06
C LEU A 110 -2.05 -19.29 0.79
N ARG A 111 -1.10 -19.51 1.70
CA ARG A 111 -0.14 -20.61 1.61
C ARG A 111 -0.82 -21.97 1.59
N CYS A 112 -1.77 -22.21 2.48
CA CYS A 112 -2.53 -23.46 2.53
C CYS A 112 -3.36 -23.67 1.26
N ALA A 113 -4.04 -22.62 0.77
CA ALA A 113 -4.84 -22.68 -0.44
C ALA A 113 -3.98 -23.01 -1.67
N VAL A 114 -2.84 -22.34 -1.83
CA VAL A 114 -1.88 -22.59 -2.93
C VAL A 114 -1.29 -24.01 -2.84
N GLN A 115 -0.94 -24.48 -1.64
CA GLN A 115 -0.45 -25.83 -1.43
C GLN A 115 -1.51 -26.88 -1.79
N ALA A 116 -2.76 -26.69 -1.38
CA ALA A 116 -3.87 -27.56 -1.70
C ALA A 116 -4.17 -27.59 -3.21
N ALA A 117 -3.99 -26.46 -3.89
CA ALA A 117 -4.17 -26.32 -5.34
C ALA A 117 -2.90 -26.64 -6.15
N SER A 118 -1.82 -27.10 -5.53
CA SER A 118 -0.50 -27.25 -6.19
C SER A 118 -0.48 -28.19 -7.39
N SER A 119 -1.41 -29.14 -7.47
CA SER A 119 -1.59 -30.02 -8.64
C SER A 119 -2.37 -29.36 -9.79
N ALA A 120 -3.10 -28.27 -9.52
CA ALA A 120 -3.96 -27.58 -10.46
C ALA A 120 -3.37 -26.27 -11.00
N ILE A 121 -2.27 -25.78 -10.41
CA ILE A 121 -1.59 -24.54 -10.82
C ILE A 121 -0.14 -24.81 -11.25
N PRO A 122 0.46 -23.97 -12.10
CA PRO A 122 1.88 -24.10 -12.45
C PRO A 122 2.78 -24.00 -11.22
N SER A 123 3.80 -24.86 -11.12
CA SER A 123 4.79 -24.80 -10.03
C SER A 123 5.51 -23.45 -9.97
N THR A 124 5.71 -22.82 -11.14
CA THR A 124 6.27 -21.47 -11.25
C THR A 124 5.39 -20.39 -10.63
N LEU A 125 4.07 -20.58 -10.56
CA LEU A 125 3.17 -19.67 -9.85
C LEU A 125 3.16 -20.00 -8.35
N ALA A 126 3.11 -21.29 -8.00
CA ALA A 126 3.13 -21.74 -6.62
C ALA A 126 4.36 -21.18 -5.86
N SER A 127 5.53 -21.12 -6.52
CA SER A 127 6.77 -20.58 -5.94
C SER A 127 6.70 -19.09 -5.58
N TYR A 128 5.81 -18.30 -6.18
CA TYR A 128 5.66 -16.88 -5.83
C TYR A 128 4.91 -16.67 -4.52
N PHE A 129 4.21 -17.70 -4.06
CA PHE A 129 3.62 -17.70 -2.73
C PHE A 129 4.56 -18.35 -1.72
N GLU A 130 5.75 -18.84 -2.08
CA GLU A 130 6.70 -19.41 -1.12
C GLU A 130 7.33 -18.35 -0.23
N GLY A 131 7.44 -18.68 1.07
CA GLY A 131 7.83 -17.71 2.09
C GLY A 131 6.80 -16.59 2.28
N SER A 132 7.03 -15.73 3.26
CA SER A 132 6.17 -14.59 3.56
C SER A 132 6.57 -13.30 2.84
N GLU A 133 7.76 -13.25 2.26
CA GLU A 133 8.41 -12.03 1.76
C GLU A 133 7.51 -11.19 0.86
N ARG A 134 6.95 -11.77 -0.21
CA ARG A 134 6.11 -11.02 -1.16
C ARG A 134 4.81 -10.53 -0.55
N ILE A 135 4.17 -11.36 0.26
CA ILE A 135 2.92 -11.00 0.94
C ILE A 135 3.20 -9.86 1.93
N ARG A 136 4.26 -10.00 2.71
CA ARG A 136 4.71 -9.01 3.69
C ARG A 136 5.10 -7.70 3.01
N ASP A 137 5.80 -7.75 1.87
CA ASP A 137 6.21 -6.57 1.13
C ASP A 137 5.02 -5.73 0.64
N VAL A 138 3.96 -6.38 0.17
CA VAL A 138 2.71 -5.70 -0.22
C VAL A 138 2.02 -5.12 1.01
N LEU A 139 1.78 -5.91 2.06
CA LEU A 139 1.10 -5.44 3.28
C LEU A 139 1.83 -4.29 3.98
N ALA A 140 3.16 -4.35 3.99
CA ALA A 140 4.02 -3.32 4.56
C ALA A 140 3.91 -1.97 3.85
N ARG A 141 3.46 -1.96 2.59
CA ARG A 141 3.35 -0.77 1.74
C ARG A 141 1.92 -0.42 1.39
N ASP A 142 0.96 -1.29 1.68
CA ASP A 142 -0.46 -1.03 1.49
C ASP A 142 -0.89 0.27 2.19
N HIS A 143 -0.66 0.32 3.51
CA HIS A 143 -0.97 1.48 4.33
C HIS A 143 -0.08 2.66 3.95
N GLY A 144 -0.71 3.71 3.40
CA GLY A 144 -0.05 4.93 2.97
C GLY A 144 0.34 4.97 1.48
N ASN A 145 0.03 3.94 0.69
CA ASN A 145 0.22 3.99 -0.77
C ASN A 145 -1.03 3.63 -1.58
N VAL A 146 -2.11 3.18 -0.95
CA VAL A 146 -3.37 2.87 -1.64
C VAL A 146 -4.29 4.08 -1.82
N PHE A 147 -5.09 4.01 -2.87
CA PHE A 147 -6.11 4.97 -3.22
C PHE A 147 -7.48 4.36 -2.96
N GLY A 148 -8.34 5.10 -2.25
CA GLY A 148 -9.76 4.78 -2.17
C GLY A 148 -10.40 4.85 -3.56
N ILE A 149 -11.18 3.82 -3.88
CA ILE A 149 -11.97 3.72 -5.11
C ILE A 149 -13.39 4.05 -4.72
N TRP A 150 -13.86 5.18 -5.22
CA TRP A 150 -15.19 5.70 -4.94
C TRP A 150 -16.09 5.56 -6.17
N GLU A 151 -17.40 5.57 -5.95
CA GLU A 151 -18.40 5.57 -7.01
C GLU A 151 -18.16 6.72 -8.01
N GLU A 152 -18.44 6.49 -9.30
CA GLU A 152 -18.34 7.52 -10.35
C GLU A 152 -19.75 7.99 -10.71
N GLY A 153 -19.96 9.30 -10.88
CA GLY A 153 -21.23 9.85 -11.38
C GLY A 153 -21.74 11.04 -10.56
N GLU A 154 -23.05 11.25 -10.59
CA GLU A 154 -23.72 12.35 -9.87
C GLU A 154 -23.48 12.28 -8.35
N ALA A 155 -23.24 11.08 -7.80
CA ALA A 155 -22.88 10.85 -6.40
C ALA A 155 -21.53 11.49 -5.99
N MET A 156 -20.65 11.87 -6.93
CA MET A 156 -19.41 12.62 -6.61
C MET A 156 -19.63 14.13 -6.54
N LEU A 157 -20.80 14.63 -6.94
CA LEU A 157 -21.15 16.05 -6.80
C LEU A 157 -21.59 16.39 -5.37
N ASP A 158 -22.00 15.37 -4.62
CA ASP A 158 -22.30 15.42 -3.20
C ASP A 158 -21.37 14.46 -2.44
N ASP A 159 -20.27 14.98 -1.87
CA ASP A 159 -19.25 14.18 -1.16
C ASP A 159 -19.87 13.24 -0.09
N ASP A 160 -21.05 13.58 0.43
CA ASP A 160 -21.74 12.82 1.47
C ASP A 160 -22.51 11.59 0.94
N GLU A 161 -22.73 11.47 -0.39
CA GLU A 161 -23.47 10.36 -0.99
C GLU A 161 -22.59 9.33 -1.72
N SER A 162 -21.30 9.62 -1.96
CA SER A 162 -20.40 8.72 -2.69
C SER A 162 -19.99 7.49 -1.85
N GLU A 163 -20.32 6.29 -2.32
CA GLU A 163 -19.91 5.03 -1.67
C GLU A 163 -18.45 4.64 -1.96
N MET A 164 -17.74 4.12 -0.96
CA MET A 164 -16.40 3.53 -1.14
C MET A 164 -16.53 2.08 -1.63
N LEU A 165 -16.07 1.84 -2.86
CA LEU A 165 -16.10 0.53 -3.51
C LEU A 165 -14.88 -0.35 -3.17
N GLY A 166 -13.82 0.23 -2.62
CA GLY A 166 -12.62 -0.49 -2.18
C GLY A 166 -11.34 0.31 -2.35
N PHE A 167 -10.21 -0.39 -2.54
CA PHE A 167 -8.88 0.21 -2.65
C PHE A 167 -8.10 -0.33 -3.83
N ALA A 168 -7.20 0.50 -4.37
CA ALA A 168 -6.22 0.08 -5.36
C ALA A 168 -4.87 0.75 -5.13
N MET A 169 -3.79 0.01 -5.37
CA MET A 169 -2.43 0.54 -5.36
C MET A 169 -2.02 0.92 -6.79
N TYR A 170 -1.86 2.21 -7.04
CA TYR A 170 -1.31 2.74 -8.29
C TYR A 170 0.13 3.17 -8.03
N ILE A 171 1.09 2.26 -8.22
CA ILE A 171 2.49 2.45 -7.79
C ILE A 171 3.06 3.80 -8.24
N GLU A 172 2.88 4.16 -9.51
CA GLU A 172 3.36 5.43 -10.05
C GLU A 172 2.63 6.65 -9.46
N GLY A 173 1.35 6.50 -9.14
CA GLY A 173 0.56 7.53 -8.46
C GLY A 173 0.96 7.69 -6.98
N SER A 174 1.43 6.63 -6.33
CA SER A 174 1.85 6.65 -4.93
C SER A 174 3.13 7.47 -4.68
N TYR A 175 3.83 7.91 -5.73
CA TYR A 175 4.98 8.82 -5.60
C TYR A 175 4.58 10.28 -5.32
N PHE A 176 3.34 10.68 -5.59
CA PHE A 176 2.90 12.04 -5.29
C PHE A 176 2.81 12.25 -3.79
N ASN A 177 3.56 13.21 -3.26
CA ASN A 177 3.44 13.63 -1.87
C ASN A 177 2.16 14.42 -1.61
N HIS A 178 1.87 14.64 -0.32
CA HIS A 178 0.72 15.41 0.12
C HIS A 178 0.96 16.93 0.11
N SER A 179 -0.05 17.69 -0.31
CA SER A 179 -0.23 19.10 0.06
C SER A 179 -1.70 19.38 0.43
N CYS A 180 -1.93 20.26 1.41
CA CYS A 180 -3.28 20.78 1.70
C CYS A 180 -3.74 21.84 0.69
N ASP A 181 -2.85 22.23 -0.22
CA ASP A 181 -3.11 23.07 -1.39
C ASP A 181 -2.43 22.40 -2.60
N PRO A 182 -3.06 21.36 -3.19
CA PRO A 182 -2.42 20.51 -4.17
C PRO A 182 -2.32 21.16 -5.56
N ASN A 183 -1.24 20.87 -6.28
CA ASN A 183 -1.07 21.30 -7.68
C ASN A 183 -1.44 20.21 -8.71
N VAL A 184 -1.82 19.01 -8.25
CA VAL A 184 -2.34 17.91 -9.08
C VAL A 184 -3.67 17.42 -8.52
N GLY A 185 -4.68 17.36 -9.40
CA GLY A 185 -5.95 16.70 -9.15
C GLY A 185 -5.89 15.24 -9.59
N LYS A 186 -6.65 14.38 -8.90
CA LYS A 186 -6.79 12.95 -9.21
C LYS A 186 -8.24 12.63 -9.57
N THR A 187 -8.43 11.88 -10.64
CA THR A 187 -9.77 11.50 -11.12
C THR A 187 -9.76 10.05 -11.57
N ARG A 188 -10.66 9.23 -11.02
CA ARG A 188 -10.86 7.87 -11.51
C ARG A 188 -11.57 7.91 -12.87
N ARG A 189 -11.14 7.03 -13.78
CA ARG A 189 -11.84 6.69 -15.02
C ARG A 189 -11.87 5.20 -15.20
N GLY A 190 -12.97 4.57 -14.81
CA GLY A 190 -13.08 3.11 -14.79
C GLY A 190 -11.98 2.50 -13.91
N ARG A 191 -11.06 1.73 -14.50
CA ARG A 191 -9.96 1.09 -13.75
C ARG A 191 -8.68 1.93 -13.64
N ALA A 192 -8.64 3.10 -14.28
CA ALA A 192 -7.47 3.98 -14.28
C ALA A 192 -7.65 5.14 -13.30
N MET A 193 -6.53 5.63 -12.77
CA MET A 193 -6.44 6.90 -12.06
C MET A 193 -5.72 7.90 -12.96
N GLU A 194 -6.39 8.99 -13.31
CA GLU A 194 -5.80 10.11 -14.05
C GLU A 194 -5.31 11.18 -13.09
N PHE A 195 -4.13 11.73 -13.37
CA PHE A 195 -3.55 12.83 -12.62
C PHE A 195 -3.37 14.02 -13.56
N ARG A 196 -3.91 15.18 -13.18
CA ARG A 196 -3.86 16.40 -14.00
C ARG A 196 -3.43 17.58 -13.15
N THR A 197 -2.51 18.39 -13.67
CA THR A 197 -2.11 19.63 -13.01
C THR A 197 -3.30 20.59 -12.94
N THR A 198 -3.51 21.22 -11.79
CA THR A 198 -4.61 22.18 -11.56
C THR A 198 -4.22 23.61 -11.91
N ARG A 199 -2.92 23.84 -12.16
CA ARG A 199 -2.32 25.11 -12.57
C ARG A 199 -1.03 24.86 -13.35
N GLU A 200 -0.43 25.93 -13.86
CA GLU A 200 0.93 25.89 -14.42
C GLU A 200 1.95 25.47 -13.36
N ILE A 201 2.93 24.67 -13.79
CA ILE A 201 4.00 24.09 -12.94
C ILE A 201 5.34 24.56 -13.47
N VAL A 202 6.18 25.07 -12.56
CA VAL A 202 7.55 25.48 -12.92
C VAL A 202 8.48 24.27 -12.91
N ALA A 203 9.48 24.25 -13.80
CA ALA A 203 10.47 23.19 -13.83
C ALA A 203 11.18 23.05 -12.46
N GLY A 204 11.19 21.83 -11.93
CA GLY A 204 11.75 21.52 -10.60
C GLY A 204 10.77 21.69 -9.44
N GLU A 205 9.55 22.17 -9.68
CA GLU A 205 8.49 22.19 -8.69
C GLU A 205 7.98 20.76 -8.42
N GLU A 206 7.81 20.42 -7.15
CA GLU A 206 7.26 19.13 -6.73
C GLU A 206 5.76 19.04 -7.06
N LEU A 207 5.36 17.94 -7.69
CA LEU A 207 3.95 17.61 -7.90
C LEU A 207 3.37 16.94 -6.67
N ASN A 208 2.19 17.37 -6.24
CA ASN A 208 1.55 16.92 -5.02
C ASN A 208 0.02 16.84 -5.17
N ILE A 209 -0.55 15.89 -4.43
CA ILE A 209 -2.00 15.64 -4.36
C ILE A 209 -2.49 15.85 -2.92
N ASN A 210 -3.81 15.91 -2.70
CA ASN A 210 -4.35 15.79 -1.35
C ASN A 210 -4.57 14.32 -0.98
N TYR A 211 -4.28 13.95 0.26
CA TYR A 211 -4.48 12.59 0.78
C TYR A 211 -5.77 12.47 1.58
N ILE A 212 -6.20 13.60 2.14
CA ILE A 212 -7.35 13.78 3.02
C ILE A 212 -8.25 14.86 2.45
N ASP A 213 -9.44 15.02 3.03
CA ASP A 213 -10.24 16.23 2.82
C ASP A 213 -9.50 17.45 3.38
N THR A 214 -9.46 18.53 2.60
CA THR A 214 -8.74 19.76 2.93
C THR A 214 -9.67 20.89 3.39
N LYS A 215 -10.98 20.63 3.52
CA LYS A 215 -11.98 21.58 4.03
C LYS A 215 -11.84 21.86 5.54
N ALA A 216 -11.32 20.91 6.32
CA ALA A 216 -11.12 21.04 7.77
C ALA A 216 -10.00 22.04 8.15
N ASP A 217 -9.94 22.46 9.41
CA ASP A 217 -8.89 23.35 9.94
C ASP A 217 -7.50 22.67 10.00
N TRP A 218 -6.43 23.47 10.08
CA TRP A 218 -5.06 22.94 9.99
C TRP A 218 -4.70 21.94 11.10
N LYS A 219 -5.23 22.08 12.31
CA LYS A 219 -4.95 21.17 13.43
C LYS A 219 -5.59 19.83 13.16
N SER A 220 -6.85 19.83 12.70
CA SER A 220 -7.58 18.63 12.31
C SER A 220 -6.89 17.92 11.14
N ARG A 221 -6.53 18.64 10.07
CA ARG A 221 -5.80 18.08 8.92
C ARG A 221 -4.48 17.44 9.34
N ARG A 222 -3.65 18.13 10.15
CA ARG A 222 -2.38 17.57 10.64
C ARG A 222 -2.57 16.37 11.54
N LYS A 223 -3.59 16.37 12.41
CA LYS A 223 -3.91 15.24 13.28
C LYS A 223 -4.26 14.01 12.45
N GLU A 224 -5.11 14.16 11.44
CA GLU A 224 -5.51 13.07 10.54
C GLU A 224 -4.33 12.50 9.75
N LEU A 225 -3.50 13.38 9.16
CA LEU A 225 -2.28 12.96 8.45
C LEU A 225 -1.29 12.26 9.38
N LEU A 226 -1.15 12.72 10.63
CA LEU A 226 -0.27 12.08 11.59
C LEU A 226 -0.78 10.68 11.99
N SER A 227 -2.09 10.52 12.21
CA SER A 227 -2.66 9.23 12.61
C SER A 227 -2.76 8.22 11.48
N GLY A 228 -3.13 8.67 10.27
CA GLY A 228 -3.40 7.80 9.13
C GLY A 228 -2.19 7.60 8.20
N TRP A 229 -1.35 8.63 8.08
CA TRP A 229 -0.24 8.68 7.12
C TRP A 229 1.15 8.82 7.77
N TYR A 230 1.18 8.94 9.11
CA TYR A 230 2.39 8.92 9.93
C TYR A 230 3.38 10.07 9.69
N PHE A 231 2.91 11.21 9.17
CA PHE A 231 3.74 12.41 8.98
C PHE A 231 3.04 13.70 9.43
N ASP A 232 3.83 14.72 9.71
CA ASP A 232 3.35 16.08 10.00
C ASP A 232 3.41 16.93 8.73
N CYS A 233 2.28 17.50 8.31
CA CYS A 233 2.20 18.27 7.08
C CYS A 233 2.87 19.64 7.21
N LYS A 234 3.87 19.88 6.36
CA LYS A 234 4.64 21.13 6.30
C LYS A 234 4.40 21.91 5.01
N CYS A 235 3.27 21.68 4.33
CA CYS A 235 2.90 22.48 3.17
C CYS A 235 2.72 23.97 3.56
N ARG A 236 2.84 24.86 2.57
CA ARG A 236 2.73 26.31 2.76
C ARG A 236 1.45 26.71 3.50
N ARG A 237 0.30 26.20 3.05
CA ARG A 237 -1.01 26.45 3.68
C ARG A 237 -1.01 26.12 5.19
N CYS A 238 -0.49 24.96 5.59
CA CYS A 238 -0.43 24.60 7.01
C CYS A 238 0.52 25.49 7.82
N ILE A 239 1.63 25.94 7.24
CA ILE A 239 2.58 26.85 7.91
C ILE A 239 1.93 28.21 8.13
N ASP A 240 1.28 28.76 7.11
CA ASP A 240 0.68 30.09 7.15
C ASP A 240 -0.55 30.12 8.09
N GLU A 241 -1.39 29.08 8.05
CA GLU A 241 -2.53 28.92 8.98
C GLU A 241 -2.06 28.74 10.43
N GLN A 242 -0.98 27.99 10.68
CA GLN A 242 -0.40 27.86 12.01
C GLN A 242 0.18 29.18 12.54
N ALA A 243 0.90 29.94 11.70
CA ALA A 243 1.48 31.22 12.10
C ALA A 243 0.39 32.22 12.51
N SER A 244 -0.70 32.26 11.74
CA SER A 244 -1.85 33.15 11.99
C SER A 244 -2.56 32.83 13.31
N ASP A 245 -2.66 31.55 13.66
CA ASP A 245 -3.26 31.06 14.92
C ASP A 245 -2.40 31.38 16.15
N ILE A 246 -1.08 31.53 16.01
CA ILE A 246 -0.18 31.92 17.13
C ILE A 246 -0.27 33.42 17.43
N THR A 247 -0.60 34.22 16.41
CA THR A 247 -0.75 35.68 16.55
C THR A 247 -2.12 36.15 17.04
N THR A 248 -3.06 35.22 17.26
CA THR A 248 -4.42 35.48 17.74
C THR A 248 -4.59 35.02 19.18
#